data_AF-A0A0K0DVF2-F1
#
_entry.id   AF-A0A0K0DVF2-F1
#
_cell.length_a   1.000
_cell.length_b   1.000
_cell.length_c   1.000
_cell.angle_alpha   90.00
_cell.angle_beta   90.00
_cell.angle_gamma   90.00
#
_symmetry.space_group_name_H-M   'P 1'
#
loop_
_entity.id
_entity.type
_entity.pdbx_description
1 polymer ?
#
loop_
_entity_poly.entity_id
_entity_poly.type
_entity_poly.pdbx_seq_one_letter_code
_entity_poly.pdbx_strand_id
1 'polypeptide(L)'
;MLRISTIFLTKFHRRNLSCSNIKKAILSNEFYLDKEWSERHNDMKKLSLGGGYEWIASVQKKFMGGGKASAVDVDAAVCGAEEKDQINDIMDLIYKLRHTDNASDFLPSTEYAALRLLLKYNATSEFFKILNDPINYGVFLNEHLSCLAIDYFINRNDFNSAARIASIVMQQEMFDSQLLNHLSVYSLIKFIELPAEERKMSEELLTVIEPFEEDDECPTFRYPYLKNNWNDNHFDIKDSDMLVSKSLELFIKVIKTKDSKMKNSLKLTSYIIGKRYDELVDFLEENSMDSFNKSSLNILKNIYNENLAILEEKNIDKTRKDLLSNFISKIDDNNSEGGLLSDEILNKLKEFKNDEETKLSVVQKNYFKIWNSRREELLKSQAERLKLQLRLQEIDEDRKKLNHEKEVLYFFENRTTWELAAAEKTKLQEEMKLLS
;
A
#
# COMPACT_ATOMS: atom_id res chain seq x y z
N MET A 1 25.57 10.75 61.31
CA MET A 1 24.10 10.76 61.45
C MET A 1 23.44 10.68 60.07
N LEU A 2 23.44 9.50 59.46
CA LEU A 2 22.80 9.22 58.17
C LEU A 2 21.34 8.84 58.44
N ARG A 3 20.37 9.72 58.13
CA ARG A 3 18.92 9.40 58.00
C ARG A 3 18.12 10.66 57.68
N ILE A 4 17.99 11.03 56.41
CA ILE A 4 16.82 11.78 55.93
C ILE A 4 16.47 11.24 54.54
N SER A 5 15.82 10.08 54.53
CA SER A 5 15.07 9.56 53.40
C SER A 5 13.60 9.94 53.61
N THR A 6 13.24 11.18 53.28
CA THR A 6 11.85 11.67 53.33
C THR A 6 11.27 11.70 51.92
N ILE A 7 10.50 10.64 51.68
CA ILE A 7 9.38 10.49 50.76
C ILE A 7 8.65 11.83 50.49
N PHE A 8 8.63 12.26 49.24
CA PHE A 8 7.52 13.04 48.68
C PHE A 8 7.09 12.41 47.37
N LEU A 9 6.27 11.35 47.51
CA LEU A 9 5.38 10.83 46.48
C LEU A 9 4.34 11.91 46.16
N THR A 10 4.67 12.83 45.27
CA THR A 10 3.72 13.79 44.70
C THR A 10 2.82 13.08 43.71
N LYS A 11 1.68 12.60 44.25
CA LYS A 11 0.36 12.53 43.61
C LYS A 11 0.35 12.56 42.07
N PHE A 12 0.74 11.45 41.44
CA PHE A 12 0.24 11.13 40.10
C PHE A 12 -1.25 10.82 40.23
N HIS A 13 -2.08 11.82 39.98
CA HIS A 13 -3.52 11.62 39.78
C HIS A 13 -3.70 10.80 38.50
N ARG A 14 -3.63 9.47 38.65
CA ARG A 14 -4.23 8.54 37.70
C ARG A 14 -5.71 8.87 37.63
N ARG A 15 -6.13 9.60 36.61
CA ARG A 15 -7.53 9.68 36.21
C ARG A 15 -7.97 8.26 35.86
N ASN A 16 -8.57 7.60 36.85
CA ASN A 16 -9.42 6.43 36.67
C ASN A 16 -10.61 6.87 35.83
N LEU A 17 -10.51 6.76 34.50
CA LEU A 17 -11.68 6.65 33.64
C LEU A 17 -11.80 5.21 33.22
N SER A 18 -12.81 4.61 33.82
CA SER A 18 -13.32 3.26 33.66
C SER A 18 -13.68 2.93 32.21
N CYS A 19 -13.28 1.73 31.80
CA CYS A 19 -14.09 0.73 31.11
C CYS A 19 -15.37 1.22 30.40
N SER A 20 -15.18 1.78 29.21
CA SER A 20 -15.94 1.34 28.05
C SER A 20 -15.02 1.57 26.87
N ASN A 21 -14.73 0.52 26.11
CA ASN A 21 -14.15 0.63 24.76
C ASN A 21 -15.17 1.39 23.90
N ILE A 22 -15.34 2.70 24.15
CA ILE A 22 -15.97 3.61 23.20
C ILE A 22 -15.01 3.56 22.03
N LYS A 23 -15.38 2.78 21.01
CA LYS A 23 -14.63 2.73 19.75
C LYS A 23 -14.37 4.18 19.36
N LYS A 24 -13.10 4.57 19.26
CA LYS A 24 -12.68 5.91 18.81
C LYS A 24 -12.83 6.03 17.28
N ALA A 25 -13.72 5.24 16.71
CA ALA A 25 -13.87 5.11 15.28
C ALA A 25 -14.49 6.41 14.79
N ILE A 26 -13.77 7.06 13.90
CA ILE A 26 -14.25 8.25 13.22
C ILE A 26 -15.32 7.84 12.23
N LEU A 27 -15.19 6.68 11.60
CA LEU A 27 -16.07 6.19 10.53
C LEU A 27 -17.28 5.39 11.05
N SER A 28 -18.37 5.41 10.30
CA SER A 28 -19.56 4.57 10.59
C SER A 28 -19.27 3.09 10.34
N ASN A 29 -19.96 2.19 11.03
CA ASN A 29 -19.78 0.74 10.80
C ASN A 29 -20.25 0.35 9.38
N GLU A 30 -21.23 1.07 8.83
CA GLU A 30 -21.74 0.87 7.47
C GLU A 30 -20.67 1.18 6.42
N PHE A 31 -19.80 2.17 6.67
CA PHE A 31 -18.71 2.52 5.77
C PHE A 31 -17.69 1.39 5.59
N TYR A 32 -17.60 0.46 6.55
CA TYR A 32 -16.70 -0.69 6.44
C TYR A 32 -17.13 -1.67 5.35
N LEU A 33 -18.38 -1.64 4.89
CA LEU A 33 -18.87 -2.52 3.83
C LEU A 33 -18.59 -4.01 4.09
N ASP A 34 -18.53 -4.44 5.35
CA ASP A 34 -18.10 -5.81 5.68
C ASP A 34 -19.09 -6.86 5.14
N LYS A 35 -20.38 -6.51 5.07
CA LYS A 35 -21.42 -7.38 4.47
C LYS A 35 -21.18 -7.54 2.98
N GLU A 36 -21.07 -6.43 2.26
CA GLU A 36 -20.80 -6.42 0.82
C GLU A 36 -19.46 -7.05 0.48
N TRP A 37 -18.43 -6.84 1.31
CA TRP A 37 -17.12 -7.46 1.14
C TRP A 37 -17.17 -8.97 1.36
N SER A 38 -18.01 -9.45 2.27
CA SER A 38 -18.20 -10.89 2.53
C SER A 38 -18.91 -11.61 1.38
N GLU A 39 -19.70 -10.90 0.56
CA GLU A 39 -20.38 -11.48 -0.61
C GLU A 39 -19.41 -12.03 -1.65
N ARG A 40 -18.16 -11.56 -1.67
CA ARG A 40 -17.10 -12.09 -2.56
C ARG A 40 -16.94 -13.61 -2.43
N HIS A 41 -17.13 -14.17 -1.24
CA HIS A 41 -17.01 -15.60 -0.99
C HIS A 41 -18.11 -16.40 -1.69
N ASN A 42 -19.30 -15.83 -1.82
CA ASN A 42 -20.39 -16.45 -2.57
C ASN A 42 -20.05 -16.46 -4.07
N ASP A 43 -19.42 -15.40 -4.57
CA ASP A 43 -19.01 -15.33 -5.97
C ASP A 43 -17.85 -16.29 -6.27
N MET A 44 -16.89 -16.45 -5.36
CA MET A 44 -15.83 -17.46 -5.50
C MET A 44 -16.40 -18.89 -5.53
N LYS A 45 -17.38 -19.19 -4.66
CA LYS A 45 -18.08 -20.49 -4.67
C LYS A 45 -18.81 -20.76 -5.99
N LYS A 46 -19.46 -19.74 -6.58
CA LYS A 46 -20.13 -19.89 -7.90
C LYS A 46 -19.13 -20.24 -9.00
N LEU A 47 -17.92 -19.71 -8.91
CA LEU A 47 -16.85 -19.98 -9.88
C LEU A 47 -16.22 -21.38 -9.71
N SER A 48 -16.71 -22.19 -8.76
CA SER A 48 -16.15 -23.51 -8.42
C SER A 48 -14.66 -23.47 -8.07
N LEU A 49 -14.16 -22.29 -7.70
CA LEU A 49 -12.84 -22.11 -7.11
C LEU A 49 -13.01 -22.55 -5.66
N GLY A 50 -12.45 -23.70 -5.30
CA GLY A 50 -12.59 -24.27 -3.95
C GLY A 50 -12.41 -23.19 -2.90
N GLY A 51 -13.41 -22.98 -2.04
CA GLY A 51 -13.32 -21.98 -0.98
C GLY A 51 -12.18 -22.37 -0.03
N GLY A 52 -11.20 -21.49 0.17
CA GLY A 52 -10.14 -21.68 1.16
C GLY A 52 -8.77 -22.05 0.59
N TYR A 53 -8.02 -22.83 1.38
CA TYR A 53 -6.59 -23.08 1.17
C TYR A 53 -6.27 -23.89 -0.11
N GLU A 54 -7.22 -24.69 -0.60
CA GLU A 54 -7.03 -25.54 -1.78
C GLU A 54 -6.68 -24.73 -3.04
N TRP A 55 -7.34 -23.58 -3.23
CA TRP A 55 -7.04 -22.72 -4.36
C TRP A 55 -5.67 -22.05 -4.19
N ILE A 56 -5.33 -21.56 -3.00
CA ILE A 56 -4.01 -21.01 -2.67
C ILE A 56 -2.91 -22.03 -3.00
N ALA A 57 -3.03 -23.25 -2.50
CA ALA A 57 -2.08 -24.34 -2.76
C ALA A 57 -2.00 -24.70 -4.27
N SER A 58 -3.13 -24.63 -4.98
CA SER A 58 -3.16 -24.87 -6.43
C SER A 58 -2.42 -23.79 -7.21
N VAL A 59 -2.54 -22.52 -6.81
CA VAL A 59 -1.80 -21.41 -7.40
C VAL A 59 -0.31 -21.49 -7.05
N GLN A 60 0.05 -21.85 -5.82
CA GLN A 60 1.44 -22.10 -5.43
C GLN A 60 2.08 -23.18 -6.31
N LYS A 61 1.36 -24.27 -6.60
CA LYS A 61 1.83 -25.32 -7.50
C LYS A 61 2.11 -24.82 -8.92
N LYS A 62 1.38 -23.80 -9.41
CA LYS A 62 1.64 -23.20 -10.72
C LYS A 62 2.97 -22.45 -10.79
N PHE A 63 3.51 -22.01 -9.65
CA PHE A 63 4.84 -21.38 -9.57
C PHE A 63 6.00 -22.37 -9.37
N MET A 64 5.72 -23.66 -9.10
CA MET A 64 6.78 -24.65 -8.90
C MET A 64 7.59 -24.87 -10.18
N GLY A 65 8.90 -25.08 -10.04
CA GLY A 65 9.79 -25.38 -11.16
C GLY A 65 9.94 -24.26 -12.20
N GLY A 66 9.69 -23.00 -11.80
CA GLY A 66 9.73 -21.84 -12.72
C GLY A 66 8.44 -21.66 -13.54
N GLY A 67 7.36 -22.36 -13.16
CA GLY A 67 6.05 -22.11 -13.72
C GLY A 67 5.51 -20.72 -13.37
N LYS A 68 4.41 -20.33 -14.02
CA LYS A 68 3.79 -19.02 -13.83
C LYS A 68 2.30 -19.18 -13.59
N ALA A 69 1.77 -18.50 -12.59
CA ALA A 69 0.33 -18.34 -12.41
C ALA A 69 -0.15 -17.07 -13.13
N SER A 70 -1.41 -17.08 -13.57
CA SER A 70 -2.01 -15.87 -14.12
C SER A 70 -2.41 -14.89 -13.01
N ALA A 71 -2.53 -13.60 -13.35
CA ALA A 71 -2.93 -12.60 -12.36
C ALA A 71 -4.32 -12.84 -11.77
N VAL A 72 -5.28 -13.36 -12.56
CA VAL A 72 -6.62 -13.70 -12.08
C VAL A 72 -6.63 -14.92 -11.15
N ASP A 73 -5.72 -15.90 -11.35
CA ASP A 73 -5.57 -17.02 -10.43
C ASP A 73 -5.16 -16.54 -9.04
N VAL A 74 -4.15 -15.65 -9.01
CA VAL A 74 -3.63 -15.03 -7.80
C VAL A 74 -4.72 -14.16 -7.15
N ASP A 75 -5.38 -13.29 -7.91
CA ASP A 75 -6.50 -12.48 -7.42
C ASP A 75 -7.61 -13.32 -6.77
N ALA A 76 -7.99 -14.44 -7.39
CA ALA A 76 -8.96 -15.35 -6.80
C ALA A 76 -8.46 -16.00 -5.50
N ALA A 77 -7.17 -16.34 -5.41
CA ALA A 77 -6.56 -16.86 -4.19
C ALA A 77 -6.53 -15.82 -3.07
N VAL A 78 -6.11 -14.59 -3.37
CA VAL A 78 -6.07 -13.49 -2.40
C VAL A 78 -7.48 -13.10 -1.95
N CYS A 79 -8.43 -12.95 -2.88
CA CYS A 79 -9.81 -12.61 -2.55
C CYS A 79 -10.55 -13.73 -1.80
N GLY A 80 -10.21 -14.99 -2.08
CA GLY A 80 -10.75 -16.16 -1.37
C GLY A 80 -10.11 -16.40 0.00
N ALA A 81 -8.95 -15.81 0.27
CA ALA A 81 -8.30 -15.90 1.57
C ALA A 81 -9.14 -15.22 2.66
N GLU A 82 -9.17 -15.86 3.82
CA GLU A 82 -9.95 -15.42 4.97
C GLU A 82 -9.22 -15.66 6.28
N GLU A 83 -8.28 -16.62 6.36
CA GLU A 83 -7.63 -17.08 7.59
C GLU A 83 -6.24 -16.48 7.81
N LYS A 84 -5.77 -16.47 9.07
CA LYS A 84 -4.50 -15.83 9.46
C LYS A 84 -3.28 -16.55 8.92
N ASP A 85 -3.30 -17.87 8.90
CA ASP A 85 -2.21 -18.72 8.42
C ASP A 85 -1.94 -18.56 6.91
N GLN A 86 -2.92 -18.05 6.17
CA GLN A 86 -2.82 -17.78 4.74
C GLN A 86 -2.00 -16.53 4.41
N ILE A 87 -1.74 -15.64 5.37
CA ILE A 87 -1.10 -14.33 5.12
C ILE A 87 0.25 -14.47 4.38
N ASN A 88 1.13 -15.34 4.88
CA ASN A 88 2.46 -15.53 4.28
C ASN A 88 2.36 -16.13 2.87
N ASP A 89 1.46 -17.09 2.68
CA ASP A 89 1.24 -17.72 1.38
C ASP A 89 0.69 -16.71 0.36
N ILE A 90 -0.25 -15.84 0.77
CA ILE A 90 -0.78 -14.77 -0.07
C ILE A 90 0.29 -13.74 -0.44
N MET A 91 1.13 -13.33 0.51
CA MET A 91 2.23 -12.41 0.25
C MET A 91 3.25 -13.01 -0.72
N ASP A 92 3.58 -14.29 -0.57
CA ASP A 92 4.47 -15.02 -1.48
C ASP A 92 3.86 -15.12 -2.90
N LEU A 93 2.55 -15.36 -3.02
CA LEU A 93 1.87 -15.36 -4.32
C LEU A 93 1.93 -14.00 -5.01
N ILE A 94 1.70 -12.91 -4.27
CA ILE A 94 1.78 -11.54 -4.80
C ILE A 94 3.21 -11.22 -5.25
N TYR A 95 4.20 -11.53 -4.39
CA TYR A 95 5.62 -11.34 -4.70
C TYR A 95 6.03 -12.11 -5.95
N LYS A 96 5.68 -13.40 -6.05
CA LYS A 96 5.99 -14.23 -7.23
C LYS A 96 5.31 -13.71 -8.48
N LEU A 97 4.04 -13.31 -8.41
CA LEU A 97 3.34 -12.73 -9.56
C LEU A 97 4.05 -11.47 -10.07
N ARG A 98 4.48 -10.59 -9.16
CA ARG A 98 5.21 -9.36 -9.49
C ARG A 98 6.53 -9.62 -10.21
N HIS A 99 7.17 -10.76 -9.95
CA HIS A 99 8.39 -11.23 -10.61
C HIS A 99 8.13 -12.07 -11.87
N THR A 100 6.95 -11.98 -12.47
CA THR A 100 6.63 -12.60 -13.76
C THR A 100 6.16 -11.56 -14.78
N ASP A 101 6.11 -11.96 -16.05
CA ASP A 101 5.48 -11.19 -17.14
C ASP A 101 3.98 -10.94 -16.92
N ASN A 102 3.31 -11.75 -16.10
CA ASN A 102 1.91 -11.53 -15.73
C ASN A 102 1.72 -10.39 -14.71
N ALA A 103 2.79 -9.75 -14.24
CA ALA A 103 2.72 -8.59 -13.36
C ALA A 103 1.99 -7.39 -13.98
N SER A 104 1.95 -7.29 -15.32
CA SER A 104 1.18 -6.24 -16.01
C SER A 104 -0.33 -6.42 -15.91
N ASP A 105 -0.80 -7.64 -15.64
CA ASP A 105 -2.23 -7.97 -15.52
C ASP A 105 -2.72 -7.91 -14.06
N PHE A 106 -1.94 -7.35 -13.13
CA PHE A 106 -2.26 -7.25 -11.71
C PHE A 106 -3.61 -6.55 -11.48
N LEU A 107 -4.46 -7.14 -10.62
CA LEU A 107 -5.84 -6.70 -10.42
C LEU A 107 -5.99 -5.87 -9.15
N PRO A 108 -6.73 -4.74 -9.17
CA PRO A 108 -6.95 -3.92 -7.98
C PRO A 108 -7.69 -4.63 -6.83
N SER A 109 -8.48 -5.66 -7.15
CA SER A 109 -9.11 -6.51 -6.14
C SER A 109 -8.10 -7.33 -5.34
N THR A 110 -6.96 -7.69 -5.93
CA THR A 110 -5.84 -8.35 -5.24
C THR A 110 -5.28 -7.43 -4.17
N GLU A 111 -5.01 -6.17 -4.51
CA GLU A 111 -4.50 -5.14 -3.59
C GLU A 111 -5.46 -4.95 -2.41
N TYR A 112 -6.74 -4.73 -2.74
CA TYR A 112 -7.78 -4.50 -1.74
C TYR A 112 -7.93 -5.71 -0.80
N ALA A 113 -7.94 -6.93 -1.34
CA ALA A 113 -8.11 -8.15 -0.58
C ALA A 113 -6.92 -8.43 0.35
N ALA A 114 -5.69 -8.29 -0.16
CA ALA A 114 -4.47 -8.53 0.62
C ALA A 114 -4.42 -7.59 1.83
N LEU A 115 -4.61 -6.30 1.61
CA LEU A 115 -4.57 -5.30 2.68
C LEU A 115 -5.73 -5.45 3.67
N ARG A 116 -6.94 -5.82 3.21
CA ARG A 116 -8.07 -6.17 4.09
C ARG A 116 -7.74 -7.35 4.99
N LEU A 117 -7.11 -8.40 4.46
CA LEU A 117 -6.70 -9.57 5.23
C LEU A 117 -5.68 -9.20 6.31
N LEU A 118 -4.69 -8.38 5.97
CA LEU A 118 -3.65 -7.92 6.90
C LEU A 118 -4.23 -7.05 8.03
N LEU A 119 -5.14 -6.12 7.71
CA LEU A 119 -5.84 -5.31 8.71
C LEU A 119 -6.72 -6.17 9.62
N LYS A 120 -7.44 -7.16 9.06
CA LYS A 120 -8.30 -8.07 9.83
C LYS A 120 -7.52 -8.78 10.93
N TYR A 121 -6.29 -9.22 10.65
CA TYR A 121 -5.47 -10.01 11.58
C TYR A 121 -4.39 -9.22 12.32
N ASN A 122 -4.41 -7.89 12.21
CA ASN A 122 -3.41 -7.02 12.84
C ASN A 122 -1.97 -7.38 12.46
N ALA A 123 -1.76 -7.73 11.20
CA ALA A 123 -0.45 -8.01 10.62
C ALA A 123 0.20 -6.68 10.19
N THR A 124 0.48 -5.80 11.16
CA THR A 124 0.96 -4.42 10.90
C THR A 124 2.32 -4.38 10.22
N SER A 125 3.23 -5.27 10.62
CA SER A 125 4.57 -5.37 10.01
C SER A 125 4.45 -5.74 8.53
N GLU A 126 3.66 -6.75 8.23
CA GLU A 126 3.38 -7.22 6.87
C GLU A 126 2.62 -6.18 6.05
N PHE A 127 1.67 -5.46 6.66
CA PHE A 127 0.91 -4.38 6.03
C PHE A 127 1.82 -3.27 5.52
N PHE A 128 2.72 -2.77 6.36
CA PHE A 128 3.66 -1.73 5.93
C PHE A 128 4.76 -2.29 5.04
N LYS A 129 5.20 -3.54 5.23
CA LYS A 129 6.17 -4.20 4.35
C LYS A 129 5.73 -4.15 2.88
N ILE A 130 4.48 -4.54 2.57
CA ILE A 130 4.02 -4.57 1.18
C ILE A 130 3.71 -3.19 0.60
N LEU A 131 3.27 -2.23 1.44
CA LEU A 131 3.01 -0.85 1.01
C LEU A 131 4.29 -0.06 0.78
N ASN A 132 5.33 -0.34 1.57
CA ASN A 132 6.63 0.32 1.46
C ASN A 132 7.55 -0.31 0.41
N ASP A 133 7.11 -1.39 -0.23
CA ASP A 133 7.86 -2.08 -1.29
C ASP A 133 6.98 -2.35 -2.52
N PRO A 134 6.57 -1.28 -3.24
CA PRO A 134 5.78 -1.41 -4.46
C PRO A 134 6.58 -2.05 -5.61
N ILE A 135 7.91 -2.17 -5.50
CA ILE A 135 8.74 -2.83 -6.50
C ILE A 135 8.46 -4.34 -6.46
N ASN A 136 8.57 -4.94 -5.28
CA ASN A 136 8.46 -6.38 -5.11
C ASN A 136 7.04 -6.91 -4.91
N TYR A 137 6.11 -6.08 -4.40
CA TYR A 137 4.72 -6.49 -4.18
C TYR A 137 3.73 -5.83 -5.15
N GLY A 138 4.00 -4.61 -5.59
CA GLY A 138 3.10 -3.87 -6.48
C GLY A 138 1.73 -3.59 -5.88
N VAL A 139 1.64 -3.40 -4.56
CA VAL A 139 0.38 -3.17 -3.84
C VAL A 139 0.19 -1.70 -3.52
N PHE A 140 -0.93 -1.13 -3.97
CA PHE A 140 -1.29 0.26 -3.74
C PHE A 140 -2.59 0.39 -2.95
N LEU A 141 -2.76 1.54 -2.27
CA LEU A 141 -4.00 1.82 -1.54
C LEU A 141 -5.02 2.44 -2.50
N ASN A 142 -6.30 2.09 -2.33
CA ASN A 142 -7.40 2.86 -2.90
C ASN A 142 -8.05 3.76 -1.82
N GLU A 143 -8.94 4.68 -2.22
CA GLU A 143 -9.43 5.72 -1.31
C GLU A 143 -10.24 5.15 -0.15
N HIS A 144 -11.09 4.16 -0.42
CA HIS A 144 -11.91 3.51 0.60
C HIS A 144 -11.05 2.78 1.62
N LEU A 145 -10.12 1.96 1.16
CA LEU A 145 -9.23 1.20 2.02
C LEU A 145 -8.27 2.11 2.80
N SER A 146 -7.82 3.22 2.20
CA SER A 146 -7.03 4.24 2.91
C SER A 146 -7.79 4.79 4.11
N CYS A 147 -9.08 5.11 3.94
CA CYS A 147 -9.94 5.56 5.04
C CYS A 147 -10.05 4.48 6.14
N LEU A 148 -10.26 3.22 5.75
CA LEU A 148 -10.35 2.11 6.70
C LEU A 148 -9.04 1.90 7.46
N ALA A 149 -7.89 1.96 6.79
CA ALA A 149 -6.59 1.80 7.40
C ALA A 149 -6.32 2.94 8.40
N ILE A 150 -6.59 4.19 8.03
CA ILE A 150 -6.46 5.33 8.95
C ILE A 150 -7.38 5.15 10.18
N ASP A 151 -8.66 4.82 9.98
CA ASP A 151 -9.61 4.60 11.08
C ASP A 151 -9.19 3.43 11.99
N TYR A 152 -8.66 2.36 11.39
CA TYR A 152 -8.16 1.18 12.10
C TYR A 152 -7.02 1.54 13.08
N PHE A 153 -6.03 2.32 12.64
CA PHE A 153 -4.90 2.70 13.49
C PHE A 153 -5.28 3.78 14.51
N ILE A 154 -6.14 4.74 14.15
CA ILE A 154 -6.69 5.73 15.09
C ILE A 154 -7.45 5.05 16.23
N ASN A 155 -8.26 4.03 15.93
CA ASN A 155 -8.98 3.24 16.92
C ASN A 155 -8.05 2.59 17.97
N ARG A 156 -6.80 2.31 17.59
CA ARG A 156 -5.76 1.71 18.43
C ARG A 156 -4.85 2.74 19.10
N ASN A 157 -5.06 4.03 18.86
CA ASN A 157 -4.17 5.14 19.24
C ASN A 157 -2.77 5.04 18.61
N ASP A 158 -2.63 4.33 17.50
CA ASP A 158 -1.39 4.28 16.74
C ASP A 158 -1.39 5.40 15.69
N PHE A 159 -1.14 6.62 16.15
CA PHE A 159 -1.14 7.80 15.27
C PHE A 159 0.09 7.84 14.35
N ASN A 160 1.16 7.12 14.68
CA ASN A 160 2.35 7.00 13.85
C ASN A 160 2.02 6.23 12.56
N SER A 161 1.39 5.06 12.69
CA SER A 161 0.92 4.29 11.53
C SER A 161 -0.16 5.03 10.74
N ALA A 162 -1.09 5.71 11.41
CA ALA A 162 -2.13 6.49 10.73
C ALA A 162 -1.54 7.65 9.90
N ALA A 163 -0.60 8.41 10.47
CA ALA A 163 0.10 9.48 9.76
C ALA A 163 0.98 8.95 8.63
N ARG A 164 1.56 7.75 8.78
CA ARG A 164 2.28 7.09 7.68
C ARG A 164 1.34 6.74 6.53
N ILE A 165 0.15 6.22 6.79
CA ILE A 165 -0.83 5.97 5.71
C ILE A 165 -1.20 7.28 5.03
N ALA A 166 -1.43 8.36 5.78
CA ALA A 166 -1.71 9.67 5.19
C ALA A 166 -0.56 10.18 4.31
N SER A 167 0.70 9.92 4.68
CA SER A 167 1.84 10.27 3.82
C SER A 167 1.93 9.39 2.58
N ILE A 168 1.60 8.09 2.66
CA ILE A 168 1.48 7.19 1.49
C ILE A 168 0.35 7.66 0.55
N VAL A 169 -0.79 8.10 1.10
CA VAL A 169 -1.91 8.68 0.33
C VAL A 169 -1.46 9.95 -0.40
N MET A 170 -0.68 10.80 0.27
CA MET A 170 -0.10 11.98 -0.37
C MET A 170 0.91 11.62 -1.45
N GLN A 171 1.79 10.64 -1.23
CA GLN A 171 2.79 10.17 -2.19
C GLN A 171 2.16 9.53 -3.44
N GLN A 172 0.96 8.97 -3.31
CA GLN A 172 0.14 8.48 -4.43
C GLN A 172 -0.77 9.57 -5.03
N GLU A 173 -0.70 10.81 -4.53
CA GLU A 173 -1.51 11.95 -4.94
C GLU A 173 -3.04 11.71 -4.94
N MET A 174 -3.52 10.90 -3.99
CA MET A 174 -4.93 10.52 -3.89
C MET A 174 -5.75 11.63 -3.21
N PHE A 175 -6.15 12.65 -3.99
CA PHE A 175 -6.80 13.86 -3.48
C PHE A 175 -8.28 14.03 -3.83
N ASP A 176 -8.88 13.06 -4.53
CA ASP A 176 -10.26 13.17 -5.01
C ASP A 176 -11.31 13.08 -3.89
N SER A 177 -11.03 12.27 -2.87
CA SER A 177 -11.95 12.04 -1.74
C SER A 177 -11.79 13.09 -0.64
N GLN A 178 -12.84 13.88 -0.41
CA GLN A 178 -12.82 14.89 0.64
C GLN A 178 -12.84 14.27 2.05
N LEU A 179 -13.42 13.07 2.19
CA LEU A 179 -13.34 12.28 3.42
C LEU A 179 -11.90 11.87 3.71
N LEU A 180 -11.21 11.30 2.71
CA LEU A 180 -9.83 10.86 2.86
C LEU A 180 -8.91 12.05 3.16
N ASN A 181 -9.05 13.15 2.43
CA ASN A 181 -8.25 14.36 2.66
C ASN A 181 -8.36 14.85 4.11
N HIS A 182 -9.56 14.88 4.69
CA HIS A 182 -9.75 15.31 6.07
C HIS A 182 -9.27 14.29 7.10
N LEU A 183 -9.45 12.98 6.86
CA LEU A 183 -8.89 11.93 7.72
C LEU A 183 -7.37 11.96 7.72
N SER A 184 -6.76 12.17 6.55
CA SER A 184 -5.32 12.34 6.41
C SER A 184 -4.83 13.55 7.19
N VAL A 185 -5.44 14.73 7.01
CA VAL A 185 -5.10 15.92 7.81
C VAL A 185 -5.29 15.68 9.31
N TYR A 186 -6.38 15.04 9.72
CA TYR A 186 -6.61 14.70 11.12
C TYR A 186 -5.50 13.81 11.69
N SER A 187 -5.11 12.76 10.96
CA SER A 187 -4.05 11.83 11.40
C SER A 187 -2.68 12.51 11.49
N LEU A 188 -2.36 13.39 10.54
CA LEU A 188 -1.13 14.19 10.55
C LEU A 188 -1.11 15.15 11.73
N ILE A 189 -2.21 15.85 12.02
CA ILE A 189 -2.27 16.73 13.20
C ILE A 189 -2.21 15.94 14.50
N LYS A 190 -2.86 14.77 14.59
CA LYS A 190 -2.74 13.89 15.76
C LYS A 190 -1.30 13.43 16.00
N PHE A 191 -0.55 13.14 14.95
CA PHE A 191 0.88 12.87 15.06
C PHE A 191 1.64 14.09 15.61
N ILE A 192 1.36 15.30 15.11
CA ILE A 192 2.05 16.52 15.57
C ILE A 192 1.76 16.82 17.06
N GLU A 193 0.55 16.51 17.51
CA GLU A 193 0.11 16.69 18.90
C GLU A 193 0.65 15.64 19.87
N LEU A 194 1.32 14.57 19.39
CA LEU A 194 2.01 13.62 20.26
C LEU A 194 3.20 14.29 20.97
N PRO A 195 3.60 13.78 22.15
CA PRO A 195 4.86 14.16 22.78
C PRO A 195 6.05 13.96 21.82
N ALA A 196 7.04 14.84 21.86
CA ALA A 196 8.21 14.81 20.97
C ALA A 196 8.95 13.45 20.95
N GLU A 197 8.94 12.71 22.06
CA GLU A 197 9.55 11.38 22.16
C GLU A 197 8.81 10.32 21.33
N GLU A 198 7.49 10.46 21.16
CA GLU A 198 6.62 9.52 20.44
C GLU A 198 6.43 9.89 18.96
N ARG A 199 6.77 11.13 18.55
CA ARG A 199 6.71 11.62 17.16
C ARG A 199 7.82 11.05 16.27
N LYS A 200 7.86 9.73 16.14
CA LYS A 200 8.82 9.02 15.28
C LYS A 200 8.12 7.89 14.55
N MET A 201 8.20 7.90 13.22
CA MET A 201 7.84 6.73 12.43
C MET A 201 8.99 5.73 12.55
N SER A 202 8.70 4.52 13.05
CA SER A 202 9.71 3.46 13.16
C SER A 202 10.22 3.06 11.77
N GLU A 203 11.38 2.42 11.71
CA GLU A 203 11.98 1.95 10.44
C GLU A 203 11.03 1.01 9.69
N GLU A 204 10.24 0.20 10.39
CA GLU A 204 9.21 -0.67 9.81
C GLU A 204 8.11 0.09 9.03
N LEU A 205 7.85 1.35 9.41
CA LEU A 205 6.86 2.20 8.75
C LEU A 205 7.43 2.90 7.52
N LEU A 206 8.75 2.95 7.35
CA LEU A 206 9.43 3.64 6.26
C LEU A 206 9.88 2.66 5.17
N THR A 207 10.15 3.19 3.99
CA THR A 207 10.68 2.40 2.88
C THR A 207 12.09 1.89 3.20
N VAL A 208 12.24 0.57 3.23
CA VAL A 208 13.55 -0.08 3.40
C VAL A 208 14.21 -0.17 2.03
N ILE A 209 15.39 0.44 1.91
CA ILE A 209 16.25 0.24 0.74
C ILE A 209 17.07 -1.00 1.05
N GLU A 210 16.69 -2.16 0.51
CA GLU A 210 17.53 -3.35 0.61
C GLU A 210 18.86 -3.10 -0.09
N PRO A 211 20.00 -3.48 0.52
CA PRO A 211 21.28 -3.40 -0.15
C PRO A 211 21.23 -4.28 -1.40
N PHE A 212 21.55 -3.69 -2.54
CA PHE A 212 21.69 -4.44 -3.79
C PHE A 212 22.83 -5.45 -3.63
N GLU A 213 22.52 -6.74 -3.66
CA GLU A 213 23.53 -7.80 -3.73
C GLU A 213 24.08 -7.83 -5.15
N GLU A 214 25.35 -7.43 -5.31
CA GLU A 214 26.06 -7.56 -6.57
C GLU A 214 26.26 -9.06 -6.86
N ASP A 215 25.62 -9.56 -7.91
CA ASP A 215 25.94 -10.87 -8.47
C ASP A 215 27.25 -10.77 -9.25
N ASP A 216 28.34 -11.19 -8.61
CA ASP A 216 29.70 -11.19 -9.15
C ASP A 216 29.82 -11.97 -10.48
N GLU A 217 28.88 -12.89 -10.77
CA GLU A 217 28.86 -13.67 -12.01
C GLU A 217 28.17 -12.93 -13.17
N CYS A 218 27.32 -11.94 -12.87
CA CYS A 218 26.63 -11.16 -13.89
C CYS A 218 27.57 -10.10 -14.50
N PRO A 219 27.69 -10.02 -15.85
CA PRO A 219 28.51 -9.00 -16.49
C PRO A 219 28.00 -7.59 -16.14
N THR A 220 28.75 -6.87 -15.30
CA THR A 220 28.39 -5.52 -14.89
C THR A 220 28.57 -4.53 -16.03
N PHE A 221 27.47 -4.05 -16.61
CA PHE A 221 27.50 -2.92 -17.54
C PHE A 221 27.42 -1.60 -16.76
N ARG A 222 28.53 -0.85 -16.74
CA ARG A 222 28.53 0.51 -16.18
C ARG A 222 27.91 1.47 -17.19
N TYR A 223 26.62 1.74 -17.03
CA TYR A 223 25.97 2.81 -17.77
C TYR A 223 26.25 4.17 -17.10
N PRO A 224 26.69 5.21 -17.82
CA PRO A 224 26.74 6.54 -17.25
C PRO A 224 25.31 6.99 -16.92
N TYR A 225 24.98 7.04 -15.64
CA TYR A 225 23.71 7.60 -15.16
C TYR A 225 23.96 8.96 -14.52
N LEU A 226 22.96 9.84 -14.61
CA LEU A 226 22.94 11.06 -13.83
C LEU A 226 22.77 10.63 -12.37
N LYS A 227 23.78 10.85 -11.52
CA LYS A 227 23.57 10.71 -10.07
C LYS A 227 22.37 11.58 -9.71
N ASN A 228 21.40 11.05 -8.96
CA ASN A 228 20.36 11.85 -8.35
C ASN A 228 21.04 12.84 -7.38
N ASN A 229 21.55 13.94 -7.93
CA ASN A 229 22.20 15.03 -7.20
C ASN A 229 21.17 15.85 -6.42
N TRP A 230 19.89 15.54 -6.61
CA TRP A 230 18.78 16.32 -6.11
C TRP A 230 17.94 15.41 -5.22
N ASN A 231 17.90 15.74 -3.93
CA ASN A 231 16.85 15.30 -3.03
C ASN A 231 15.59 16.05 -3.46
N ASP A 232 14.57 15.32 -3.89
CA ASP A 232 13.36 15.92 -4.44
C ASP A 232 12.43 16.56 -3.39
N ASN A 233 12.75 16.38 -2.11
CA ASN A 233 11.90 16.74 -0.99
C ASN A 233 10.46 16.22 -1.17
N HIS A 234 10.32 15.00 -1.69
CA HIS A 234 9.05 14.30 -1.86
C HIS A 234 9.16 12.79 -1.58
N PHE A 235 9.90 12.02 -2.40
CA PHE A 235 10.10 10.58 -2.18
C PHE A 235 11.34 10.28 -1.30
N ASP A 236 12.32 11.20 -1.28
CA ASP A 236 13.57 11.03 -0.54
C ASP A 236 13.48 11.43 0.96
N ILE A 237 12.30 11.84 1.43
CA ILE A 237 12.11 12.31 2.81
C ILE A 237 12.11 11.12 3.78
N LYS A 238 13.17 11.02 4.60
CA LYS A 238 13.29 10.02 5.67
C LYS A 238 12.86 10.54 7.05
N ASP A 239 12.98 11.85 7.28
CA ASP A 239 12.63 12.47 8.55
C ASP A 239 11.11 12.54 8.73
N SER A 240 10.60 12.03 9.86
CA SER A 240 9.16 11.93 10.12
C SER A 240 8.49 13.31 10.16
N ASP A 241 9.12 14.30 10.78
CA ASP A 241 8.58 15.66 10.91
C ASP A 241 8.48 16.33 9.53
N MET A 242 9.53 16.19 8.71
CA MET A 242 9.56 16.71 7.35
C MET A 242 8.54 16.01 6.44
N LEU A 243 8.36 14.69 6.59
CA LEU A 243 7.38 13.93 5.81
C LEU A 243 5.96 14.38 6.15
N VAL A 244 5.66 14.56 7.44
CA VAL A 244 4.37 15.07 7.92
C VAL A 244 4.14 16.52 7.48
N SER A 245 5.16 17.37 7.58
CA SER A 245 5.13 18.76 7.07
C SER A 245 4.75 18.80 5.59
N LYS A 246 5.47 18.04 4.76
CA LYS A 246 5.24 17.96 3.32
C LYS A 246 3.86 17.43 3.00
N SER A 247 3.44 16.36 3.70
CA SER A 247 2.13 15.75 3.53
C SER A 247 1.02 16.76 3.84
N LEU A 248 1.13 17.45 4.97
CA LEU A 248 0.16 18.45 5.40
C LEU A 248 0.09 19.62 4.42
N GLU A 249 1.23 20.11 3.91
CA GLU A 249 1.26 21.19 2.92
C GLU A 249 0.47 20.86 1.65
N LEU A 250 0.64 19.64 1.13
CA LEU A 250 -0.08 19.20 -0.06
C LEU A 250 -1.58 19.03 0.21
N PHE A 251 -1.95 18.43 1.34
CA PHE A 251 -3.37 18.33 1.73
C PHE A 251 -4.02 19.71 1.92
N ILE A 252 -3.31 20.72 2.43
CA ILE A 252 -3.85 22.09 2.57
C ILE A 252 -4.26 22.69 1.21
N LYS A 253 -3.55 22.35 0.14
CA LYS A 253 -3.86 22.85 -1.22
C LYS A 253 -5.17 22.26 -1.75
N VAL A 254 -5.47 21.01 -1.42
CA VAL A 254 -6.64 20.28 -1.94
C VAL A 254 -7.83 20.27 -0.99
N ILE A 255 -7.62 20.47 0.32
CA ILE A 255 -8.69 20.43 1.31
C ILE A 255 -9.70 21.56 1.08
N LYS A 256 -10.92 21.18 0.73
CA LYS A 256 -12.08 22.07 0.63
C LYS A 256 -12.55 22.45 2.04
N THR A 257 -12.01 23.55 2.55
CA THR A 257 -12.56 24.28 3.69
C THR A 257 -12.73 25.76 3.34
N LYS A 258 -13.86 26.35 3.76
CA LYS A 258 -14.13 27.79 3.65
C LYS A 258 -13.51 28.59 4.78
N ASP A 259 -13.06 27.91 5.83
CA ASP A 259 -12.46 28.52 7.00
C ASP A 259 -11.01 28.89 6.70
N SER A 260 -10.78 30.17 6.39
CA SER A 260 -9.45 30.72 6.16
C SER A 260 -8.57 30.60 7.39
N LYS A 261 -9.15 30.72 8.58
CA LYS A 261 -8.46 30.63 9.87
C LYS A 261 -7.91 29.22 10.10
N MET A 262 -8.71 28.20 9.76
CA MET A 262 -8.28 26.80 9.76
C MET A 262 -7.14 26.56 8.77
N LYS A 263 -7.24 27.05 7.52
CA LYS A 263 -6.16 26.89 6.53
C LYS A 263 -4.85 27.52 6.99
N ASN A 264 -4.93 28.74 7.52
CA ASN A 264 -3.77 29.44 8.08
C ASN A 264 -3.16 28.67 9.25
N SER A 265 -4.01 28.11 10.13
CA SER A 265 -3.58 27.26 11.25
C SER A 265 -2.85 26.00 10.82
N LEU A 266 -3.35 25.31 9.78
CA LEU A 266 -2.69 24.12 9.23
C LEU A 266 -1.35 24.49 8.56
N LYS A 267 -1.31 25.61 7.83
CA LYS A 267 -0.10 26.11 7.17
C LYS A 267 0.97 26.49 8.19
N LEU A 268 0.58 27.18 9.26
CA LEU A 268 1.44 27.49 10.40
C LEU A 268 2.04 26.22 11.01
N THR A 269 1.17 25.23 11.26
CA THR A 269 1.55 23.94 11.85
C THR A 269 2.53 23.17 10.95
N SER A 270 2.29 23.17 9.63
CA SER A 270 3.17 22.55 8.63
C SER A 270 4.57 23.18 8.62
N TYR A 271 4.68 24.51 8.68
CA TYR A 271 5.99 25.16 8.69
C TYR A 271 6.80 24.86 9.96
N ILE A 272 6.17 24.93 11.14
CA ILE A 272 6.88 24.69 12.39
C ILE A 272 7.34 23.24 12.54
N ILE A 273 6.49 22.25 12.22
CA ILE A 273 6.90 20.84 12.30
C ILE A 273 8.00 20.54 11.29
N GLY A 274 7.91 21.11 10.08
CA GLY A 274 8.95 20.98 9.06
C GLY A 274 10.25 21.72 9.36
N LYS A 275 10.35 22.44 10.49
CA LYS A 275 11.51 23.26 10.87
C LYS A 275 11.88 24.27 9.77
N ARG A 276 10.85 24.76 9.05
CA ARG A 276 10.91 25.69 7.93
C ARG A 276 10.79 27.13 8.43
N TYR A 277 11.80 27.57 9.16
CA TYR A 277 11.74 28.81 9.94
C TYR A 277 11.70 30.07 9.07
N ASP A 278 12.33 30.07 7.90
CA ASP A 278 12.31 31.22 7.01
C ASP A 278 10.89 31.46 6.48
N GLU A 279 10.24 30.43 5.94
CA GLU A 279 8.85 30.51 5.48
C GLU A 279 7.86 30.79 6.62
N LEU A 280 8.15 30.27 7.82
CA LEU A 280 7.35 30.54 9.02
C LEU A 280 7.39 32.03 9.39
N VAL A 281 8.57 32.65 9.41
CA VAL A 281 8.72 34.07 9.75
C VAL A 281 8.00 34.93 8.73
N ASP A 282 8.19 34.69 7.44
CA ASP A 282 7.50 35.42 6.37
C ASP A 282 5.98 35.32 6.54
N PHE A 283 5.49 34.10 6.83
CA PHE A 283 4.07 33.85 7.02
C PHE A 283 3.50 34.54 8.27
N LEU A 284 4.28 34.66 9.34
CA LEU A 284 3.89 35.37 10.57
C LEU A 284 3.94 36.89 10.42
N GLU A 285 4.81 37.43 9.57
CA GLU A 285 4.83 38.86 9.26
C GLU A 285 3.63 39.28 8.40
N GLU A 286 3.20 38.42 7.49
CA GLU A 286 2.04 38.65 6.62
C GLU A 286 0.68 38.51 7.33
N ASN A 287 0.63 37.85 8.50
CA ASN A 287 -0.63 37.46 9.15
C ASN A 287 -0.67 37.83 10.65
N SER A 288 -1.78 38.40 11.11
CA SER A 288 -1.98 38.68 12.54
C SER A 288 -2.31 37.43 13.35
N MET A 289 -2.08 37.44 14.67
CA MET A 289 -2.41 36.31 15.56
C MET A 289 -3.86 35.87 15.49
N ASP A 290 -4.79 36.80 15.28
CA ASP A 290 -6.23 36.52 15.19
C ASP A 290 -6.61 35.66 13.97
N SER A 291 -5.72 35.58 12.98
CA SER A 291 -5.87 34.73 11.79
C SER A 291 -5.59 33.25 12.06
N PHE A 292 -5.12 32.90 13.26
CA PHE A 292 -4.81 31.53 13.68
C PHE A 292 -5.70 31.06 14.83
N ASN A 293 -6.04 29.78 14.81
CA ASN A 293 -6.75 29.12 15.90
C ASN A 293 -5.80 29.01 17.10
N LYS A 294 -6.33 29.16 18.32
CA LYS A 294 -5.49 29.13 19.54
C LYS A 294 -4.73 27.81 19.68
N SER A 295 -5.35 26.72 19.24
CA SER A 295 -4.79 25.37 19.20
C SER A 295 -3.51 25.29 18.35
N SER A 296 -3.46 25.95 17.18
CA SER A 296 -2.26 25.96 16.33
C SER A 296 -1.15 26.86 16.89
N LEU A 297 -1.50 27.96 17.56
CA LEU A 297 -0.53 28.80 18.28
C LEU A 297 0.12 28.05 19.46
N ASN A 298 -0.64 27.19 20.15
CA ASN A 298 -0.09 26.30 21.17
C ASN A 298 0.90 25.30 20.58
N ILE A 299 0.57 24.70 19.43
CA ILE A 299 1.47 23.76 18.74
C ILE A 299 2.77 24.48 18.33
N LEU A 300 2.67 25.69 17.77
CA LEU A 300 3.82 26.53 17.42
C LEU A 300 4.73 26.74 18.64
N LYS A 301 4.17 27.15 19.77
CA LYS A 301 4.92 27.40 21.00
C LYS A 301 5.59 26.14 21.55
N ASN A 302 4.87 25.02 21.57
CA ASN A 302 5.40 23.74 22.07
C ASN A 302 6.57 23.25 21.22
N ILE A 303 6.39 23.18 19.89
CA ILE A 303 7.44 22.69 18.98
C ILE A 303 8.65 23.63 18.96
N TYR A 304 8.43 24.95 19.03
CA TYR A 304 9.54 25.89 19.15
C TYR A 304 10.36 25.65 20.42
N ASN A 305 9.69 25.49 21.57
CA ASN A 305 10.36 25.24 22.85
C ASN A 305 11.13 23.91 22.84
N GLU A 306 10.57 22.88 22.21
CA GLU A 306 11.25 21.58 22.01
C GLU A 306 12.53 21.69 21.18
N ASN A 307 12.56 22.60 20.19
CA ASN A 307 13.68 22.77 19.26
C ASN A 307 14.62 23.94 19.62
N LEU A 308 14.42 24.60 20.76
CA LEU A 308 15.14 25.83 21.13
C LEU A 308 16.66 25.63 21.22
N ALA A 309 17.10 24.50 21.78
CA ALA A 309 18.52 24.14 21.83
C ALA A 309 19.15 23.97 20.43
N ILE A 310 18.44 23.31 19.52
CA ILE A 310 18.90 23.09 18.14
C ILE A 310 18.92 24.41 17.35
N LEU A 311 17.97 25.31 17.65
CA LEU A 311 17.89 26.66 17.08
C LEU A 311 19.01 27.59 17.57
N GLU A 312 19.65 27.30 18.71
CA GLU A 312 20.83 28.04 19.17
C GLU A 312 22.11 27.62 18.46
N GLU A 313 22.20 26.36 18.02
CA GLU A 313 23.35 25.85 17.27
C GLU A 313 23.30 26.21 15.78
N LYS A 314 22.10 26.36 15.20
CA LYS A 314 21.95 26.68 13.77
C LYS A 314 22.25 28.16 13.48
N ASN A 315 22.96 28.38 12.37
CA ASN A 315 23.25 29.70 11.77
C ASN A 315 22.00 30.34 11.13
N ILE A 316 20.93 30.49 11.91
CA ILE A 316 19.74 31.24 11.50
C ILE A 316 20.08 32.73 11.65
N ASP A 317 19.59 33.56 10.72
CA ASP A 317 19.70 35.01 10.82
C ASP A 317 19.16 35.47 12.18
N LYS A 318 20.02 36.14 12.95
CA LYS A 318 19.72 36.61 14.29
C LYS A 318 18.45 37.47 14.30
N THR A 319 18.22 38.27 13.26
CA THR A 319 17.03 39.13 13.16
C THR A 319 15.75 38.31 13.03
N ARG A 320 15.72 37.28 12.17
CA ARG A 320 14.58 36.37 12.02
C ARG A 320 14.30 35.54 13.27
N LYS A 321 15.36 35.08 13.95
CA LYS A 321 15.23 34.36 15.22
C LYS A 321 14.61 35.24 16.30
N ASP A 322 15.04 36.50 16.40
CA ASP A 322 14.49 37.47 17.34
C ASP A 322 13.01 37.75 17.02
N LEU A 323 12.63 37.89 15.74
CA LEU A 323 11.24 38.05 15.32
C LEU A 323 10.35 36.87 15.74
N LEU A 324 10.80 35.63 15.49
CA LEU A 324 10.07 34.43 15.88
C LEU A 324 9.92 34.35 17.40
N SER A 325 11.00 34.60 18.15
CA SER A 325 10.96 34.60 19.62
C SER A 325 10.02 35.68 20.19
N ASN A 326 9.97 36.85 19.57
CA ASN A 326 9.06 37.95 19.91
C ASN A 326 7.60 37.62 19.60
N PHE A 327 7.34 36.83 18.55
CA PHE A 327 5.99 36.36 18.26
C PHE A 327 5.53 35.34 19.31
N ILE A 328 6.41 34.43 19.70
CA ILE A 328 6.10 33.35 20.64
C ILE A 328 5.89 33.87 22.07
N SER A 329 6.65 34.90 22.48
CA SER A 329 6.47 35.54 23.81
C SER A 329 5.12 36.24 23.96
N LYS A 330 4.47 36.63 22.85
CA LYS A 330 3.12 37.20 22.84
C LYS A 330 2.00 36.16 22.88
N ILE A 331 2.31 34.88 22.72
CA ILE A 331 1.32 33.80 22.81
C ILE A 331 1.04 33.52 24.29
N ASP A 332 -0.15 33.95 24.75
CA ASP A 332 -0.60 33.78 26.14
C ASP A 332 -0.43 32.34 26.65
N ASP A 333 0.12 32.17 27.86
CA ASP A 333 0.21 30.87 28.55
C ASP A 333 -1.16 30.27 28.85
N ASN A 334 -2.18 31.13 29.01
CA ASN A 334 -3.56 30.73 29.29
C ASN A 334 -4.28 30.13 28.07
N ASN A 335 -3.62 30.04 26.90
CA ASN A 335 -4.19 29.37 25.73
C ASN A 335 -4.33 27.85 25.90
N SER A 336 -3.94 27.27 27.05
CA SER A 336 -4.27 25.89 27.43
C SER A 336 -5.78 25.58 27.46
N GLU A 337 -6.65 26.61 27.44
CA GLU A 337 -8.09 26.46 27.20
C GLU A 337 -8.47 26.20 25.73
N GLY A 338 -7.58 26.49 24.77
CA GLY A 338 -7.73 26.07 23.38
C GLY A 338 -7.59 24.56 23.31
N GLY A 339 -8.66 23.86 22.95
CA GLY A 339 -8.63 22.40 22.74
C GLY A 339 -7.60 21.98 21.69
N LEU A 340 -7.57 20.69 21.36
CA LEU A 340 -6.66 20.18 20.34
C LEU A 340 -7.09 20.64 18.94
N LEU A 341 -6.13 20.95 18.07
CA LEU A 341 -6.41 21.30 16.67
C LEU A 341 -7.06 20.12 15.94
N SER A 342 -6.63 18.90 16.28
CA SER A 342 -7.27 17.68 15.79
C SER A 342 -8.76 17.59 16.15
N ASP A 343 -9.18 18.07 17.33
CA ASP A 343 -10.59 18.06 17.73
C ASP A 343 -11.42 19.04 16.89
N GLU A 344 -10.84 20.19 16.53
CA GLU A 344 -11.47 21.16 15.63
C GLU A 344 -11.64 20.59 14.22
N ILE A 345 -10.62 19.90 13.69
CA ILE A 345 -10.69 19.20 12.40
C ILE A 345 -11.74 18.10 12.44
N LEU A 346 -11.79 17.32 13.52
CA LEU A 346 -12.77 16.25 13.68
C LEU A 346 -14.20 16.81 13.74
N ASN A 347 -14.40 17.95 14.41
CA ASN A 347 -15.69 18.61 14.45
C ASN A 347 -16.12 19.10 13.06
N LYS A 348 -15.19 19.63 12.26
CA LYS A 348 -15.46 19.97 10.86
C LYS A 348 -15.79 18.75 10.01
N LEU A 349 -15.06 17.66 10.18
CA LEU A 349 -15.31 16.40 9.49
C LEU A 349 -16.74 15.89 9.76
N LYS A 350 -17.20 15.95 11.01
CA LYS A 350 -18.56 15.53 11.40
C LYS A 350 -19.67 16.28 10.64
N GLU A 351 -19.44 17.51 10.16
CA GLU A 351 -20.46 18.31 9.45
C GLU A 351 -20.87 17.67 8.11
N PHE A 352 -19.95 17.02 7.41
CA PHE A 352 -20.18 16.44 6.08
C PHE A 352 -19.86 14.94 5.98
N LYS A 353 -19.39 14.32 7.07
CA LYS A 353 -18.95 12.92 7.14
C LYS A 353 -19.95 11.96 6.46
N ASN A 354 -21.23 12.01 6.85
CA ASN A 354 -22.23 11.05 6.39
C ASN A 354 -22.43 11.10 4.86
N ASP A 355 -22.41 12.31 4.28
CA ASP A 355 -22.58 12.51 2.84
C ASP A 355 -21.37 11.96 2.07
N GLU A 356 -20.15 12.22 2.54
CA GLU A 356 -18.94 11.74 1.89
C GLU A 356 -18.70 10.24 2.10
N GLU A 357 -19.05 9.69 3.26
CA GLU A 357 -19.06 8.24 3.50
C GLU A 357 -19.99 7.53 2.52
N THR A 358 -21.19 8.09 2.31
CA THR A 358 -22.17 7.52 1.37
C THR A 358 -21.63 7.56 -0.06
N LYS A 359 -21.06 8.69 -0.49
CA LYS A 359 -20.46 8.83 -1.84
C LYS A 359 -19.37 7.81 -2.07
N LEU A 360 -18.39 7.72 -1.18
CA LEU A 360 -17.26 6.82 -1.34
C LEU A 360 -17.68 5.34 -1.18
N SER A 361 -18.66 5.04 -0.33
CA SER A 361 -19.24 3.70 -0.22
C SER A 361 -19.92 3.26 -1.51
N VAL A 362 -20.65 4.14 -2.20
CA VAL A 362 -21.28 3.84 -3.49
C VAL A 362 -20.22 3.54 -4.56
N VAL A 363 -19.14 4.34 -4.61
CA VAL A 363 -18.01 4.12 -5.51
C VAL A 363 -17.36 2.75 -5.24
N GLN A 364 -17.08 2.43 -3.98
CA GLN A 364 -16.45 1.16 -3.61
C GLN A 364 -17.36 -0.05 -3.92
N LYS A 365 -18.67 0.05 -3.68
CA LYS A 365 -19.62 -1.01 -4.07
C LYS A 365 -19.65 -1.22 -5.59
N ASN A 366 -19.48 -0.16 -6.37
CA ASN A 366 -19.35 -0.27 -7.81
C ASN A 366 -18.05 -0.98 -8.20
N TYR A 367 -16.93 -0.67 -7.54
CA TYR A 367 -15.67 -1.38 -7.73
C TYR A 367 -15.80 -2.87 -7.43
N PHE A 368 -16.48 -3.28 -6.35
CA PHE A 368 -16.73 -4.69 -6.08
C PHE A 368 -17.43 -5.40 -7.25
N LYS A 369 -18.45 -4.77 -7.84
CA LYS A 369 -19.17 -5.33 -9.01
C LYS A 369 -18.28 -5.42 -10.24
N ILE A 370 -17.50 -4.38 -10.52
CA ILE A 370 -16.55 -4.34 -11.65
C ILE A 370 -15.48 -5.43 -11.49
N TRP A 371 -14.89 -5.55 -10.31
CA TRP A 371 -13.87 -6.55 -10.01
C TRP A 371 -14.40 -7.97 -10.18
N ASN A 372 -15.60 -8.25 -9.68
CA ASN A 372 -16.22 -9.56 -9.84
C ASN A 372 -16.51 -9.86 -11.32
N SER A 373 -17.09 -8.91 -12.04
CA SER A 373 -17.36 -9.06 -13.48
C SER A 373 -16.08 -9.29 -14.29
N ARG A 374 -15.02 -8.54 -13.97
CA ARG A 374 -13.72 -8.67 -14.63
C ARG A 374 -13.05 -10.01 -14.33
N ARG A 375 -13.10 -10.47 -13.08
CA ARG A 375 -12.60 -11.80 -12.70
C ARG A 375 -13.33 -12.90 -13.46
N GLU A 376 -14.66 -12.84 -13.53
CA GLU A 376 -15.44 -13.82 -14.30
C GLU A 376 -15.08 -13.83 -15.78
N GLU A 377 -14.92 -12.66 -16.40
CA GLU A 377 -14.51 -12.52 -17.80
C GLU A 377 -13.13 -13.15 -18.06
N LEU A 378 -12.16 -12.86 -17.19
CA LEU A 378 -10.80 -13.38 -17.29
C LEU A 378 -10.75 -14.89 -17.09
N LEU A 379 -11.49 -15.42 -16.11
CA LEU A 379 -11.58 -16.87 -15.88
C LEU A 379 -12.27 -17.59 -17.04
N LYS A 380 -13.34 -17.02 -17.61
CA LYS A 380 -13.98 -17.57 -18.82
C LYS A 380 -13.01 -17.60 -20.00
N SER A 381 -12.28 -16.51 -20.22
CA SER A 381 -11.26 -16.42 -21.27
C SER A 381 -10.16 -17.47 -21.10
N GLN A 382 -9.75 -17.75 -19.86
CA GLN A 382 -8.79 -18.81 -19.56
C GLN A 382 -9.35 -20.21 -19.80
N ALA A 383 -10.59 -20.47 -19.37
CA ALA A 383 -11.26 -21.74 -19.62
C ALA A 383 -11.43 -22.02 -21.12
N GLU A 384 -11.75 -20.99 -21.92
CA GLU A 384 -11.82 -21.09 -23.38
C GLU A 384 -10.46 -21.39 -24.00
N ARG A 385 -9.39 -20.71 -23.57
CA ARG A 385 -8.02 -21.00 -24.03
C ARG A 385 -7.61 -22.45 -23.71
N LEU A 386 -7.91 -22.92 -22.51
CA LEU A 386 -7.63 -24.30 -22.10
C LEU A 386 -8.43 -25.30 -22.95
N LYS A 387 -9.72 -25.04 -23.19
CA LYS A 387 -10.56 -25.88 -24.06
C LYS A 387 -10.01 -25.95 -25.48
N LEU A 388 -9.55 -24.83 -26.03
CA LEU A 388 -8.92 -24.80 -27.36
C LEU A 388 -7.62 -25.60 -27.38
N GLN A 389 -6.79 -25.48 -26.34
CA GLN A 389 -5.55 -26.24 -26.21
C GLN A 389 -5.80 -27.75 -26.14
N LEU A 390 -6.78 -28.19 -25.33
CA LEU A 390 -7.17 -29.61 -25.27
C LEU A 390 -7.71 -30.10 -26.62
N ARG A 391 -8.52 -29.29 -27.30
CA ARG A 391 -9.04 -29.65 -28.63
C ARG A 391 -7.93 -29.75 -29.68
N LEU A 392 -6.91 -28.89 -29.60
CA LEU A 392 -5.73 -28.99 -30.48
C LEU A 392 -4.94 -30.26 -30.21
N GLN A 393 -4.76 -30.64 -28.94
CA GLN A 393 -4.10 -31.89 -28.57
C GLN A 393 -4.85 -33.12 -29.11
N GLU A 394 -6.17 -33.15 -28.98
CA GLU A 394 -7.02 -34.21 -29.52
C GLU A 394 -6.87 -34.31 -31.05
N ILE A 395 -6.91 -33.18 -31.76
CA ILE A 395 -6.71 -33.13 -33.23
C ILE A 395 -5.31 -33.64 -33.61
N ASP A 396 -4.28 -33.31 -32.84
CA ASP A 396 -2.91 -33.76 -33.11
C ASP A 396 -2.73 -35.26 -32.85
N GLU A 397 -3.40 -35.81 -31.83
CA GLU A 397 -3.45 -37.27 -31.60
C GLU A 397 -4.14 -38.00 -32.75
N ASP A 398 -5.27 -37.48 -33.23
CA ASP A 398 -5.98 -38.04 -34.37
C ASP A 398 -5.18 -37.92 -35.67
N ARG A 399 -4.45 -36.82 -35.88
CA ARG A 399 -3.51 -36.67 -37.00
C ARG A 399 -2.40 -37.71 -36.96
N LYS A 400 -1.84 -38.01 -35.78
CA LYS A 400 -0.82 -39.06 -35.63
C LYS A 400 -1.36 -40.44 -35.98
N LYS A 401 -2.58 -40.77 -35.52
CA LYS A 401 -3.26 -42.03 -35.87
C LYS A 401 -3.48 -42.16 -37.38
N LEU A 402 -4.03 -41.11 -38.01
CA LEU A 402 -4.26 -41.08 -39.46
C LEU A 402 -2.96 -41.17 -40.26
N ASN A 403 -1.87 -40.55 -39.81
CA ASN A 403 -0.57 -40.67 -40.46
C ASN A 403 -0.01 -42.09 -40.36
N HIS A 404 -0.15 -42.74 -39.20
CA HIS A 404 0.24 -44.13 -39.05
C HIS A 404 -0.57 -45.06 -39.98
N GLU A 405 -1.88 -44.88 -40.05
CA GLU A 405 -2.73 -45.61 -40.99
C GLU A 405 -2.32 -45.38 -42.45
N LYS A 406 -1.97 -44.15 -42.82
CA LYS A 406 -1.45 -43.82 -44.15
C LYS A 406 -0.11 -44.48 -44.45
N GLU A 407 0.82 -44.53 -43.50
CA GLU A 407 2.10 -45.22 -43.66
C GLU A 407 1.91 -46.72 -43.86
N VAL A 408 0.99 -47.31 -43.08
CA VAL A 408 0.62 -48.73 -43.22
C VAL A 408 0.02 -48.98 -44.60
N LEU A 409 -0.94 -48.17 -45.04
CA LEU A 409 -1.54 -48.28 -46.37
C LEU A 409 -0.48 -48.10 -47.47
N TYR A 410 0.39 -47.09 -47.37
CA TYR A 410 1.47 -46.83 -48.32
C TYR A 410 2.46 -47.99 -48.41
N PHE A 411 2.81 -48.60 -47.27
CA PHE A 411 3.65 -49.80 -47.23
C PHE A 411 2.99 -50.95 -47.99
N PHE A 412 1.70 -51.22 -47.76
CA PHE A 412 0.98 -52.30 -48.42
C PHE A 412 0.77 -52.05 -49.91
N GLU A 413 0.45 -50.82 -50.32
CA GLU A 413 0.27 -50.44 -51.72
C GLU A 413 1.58 -50.58 -52.52
N ASN A 414 2.72 -50.26 -51.92
CA ASN A 414 4.02 -50.37 -52.58
C ASN A 414 4.72 -51.71 -52.35
N ARG A 415 4.18 -52.62 -51.53
CA ARG A 415 4.88 -53.83 -51.08
C ARG A 415 5.50 -54.64 -52.23
N THR A 416 4.75 -54.83 -53.31
CA THR A 416 5.21 -55.59 -54.48
C THR A 416 6.37 -54.91 -55.19
N THR A 417 6.41 -53.58 -55.25
CA THR A 417 7.53 -52.82 -55.84
C THR A 417 8.77 -52.90 -54.96
N TRP A 418 8.60 -52.85 -53.62
CA TRP A 418 9.69 -53.07 -52.66
C TRP A 418 10.27 -54.50 -52.75
N GLU A 419 9.41 -55.53 -52.85
CA GLU A 419 9.83 -56.93 -52.99
C GLU A 419 10.61 -57.18 -54.29
N LEU A 420 10.17 -56.61 -55.42
CA LEU A 420 10.87 -56.69 -56.69
C LEU A 420 12.24 -55.98 -56.64
N ALA A 421 12.30 -54.75 -56.13
CA ALA A 421 13.54 -54.00 -55.99
C ALA A 421 14.54 -54.69 -55.04
N ALA A 422 14.06 -55.32 -53.97
CA ALA A 422 14.89 -56.11 -53.06
C ALA A 422 15.47 -57.35 -53.76
N ALA A 423 14.66 -58.07 -54.56
CA ALA A 423 15.12 -59.23 -55.32
C ALA A 423 16.18 -58.84 -56.37
N GLU A 424 15.99 -57.73 -57.09
CA GLU A 424 16.98 -57.19 -58.05
C GLU A 424 18.29 -56.82 -57.37
N LYS A 425 18.23 -56.14 -56.22
CA LYS A 425 19.42 -55.78 -55.44
C LYS A 425 20.18 -57.00 -54.94
N THR A 426 19.46 -58.06 -54.55
CA THR A 426 20.06 -59.32 -54.09
C THR A 426 20.80 -60.02 -55.23
N LYS A 427 20.20 -60.07 -56.42
CA LYS A 427 20.85 -60.61 -57.63
C LYS A 427 22.11 -59.83 -57.99
N LEU A 428 22.06 -58.50 -57.98
CA LEU A 428 23.23 -57.65 -58.24
C LEU A 428 24.35 -57.90 -57.22
N GLN A 429 24.01 -58.12 -55.95
CA GLN A 429 25.01 -58.46 -54.91
C GLN A 429 25.63 -59.85 -55.11
N GLU A 430 24.85 -60.83 -55.56
CA GLU A 430 25.36 -62.17 -55.90
C GLU A 430 26.28 -62.13 -57.13
N GLU A 431 25.90 -61.38 -58.16
CA GLU A 431 26.75 -61.15 -59.35
C GLU A 431 28.05 -60.43 -58.99
N MET A 432 28.00 -59.40 -58.12
CA MET A 432 29.20 -58.71 -57.63
C MET A 432 30.11 -59.62 -56.80
N LYS A 433 29.55 -60.54 -56.01
CA LYS A 433 30.32 -61.54 -55.24
C LYS A 433 30.96 -62.62 -56.12
N LEU A 434 30.36 -62.93 -57.26
CA LEU A 434 30.93 -63.86 -58.24
C LEU A 434 32.06 -63.21 -59.06
N LEU A 435 32.06 -61.88 -59.16
CA LEU A 435 33.09 -61.09 -59.84
C LEU A 435 34.28 -60.69 -58.94
N SER A 436 34.13 -60.74 -57.62
CA SER A 436 35.21 -60.55 -56.62
C SER A 436 35.88 -61.87 -56.27
#